data_AF-A0A8T3TXV1-F1
#
_entry.id   AF-A0A8T3TXV1-F1
#
_cell.length_a   1.000
_cell.length_b   1.000
_cell.length_c   1.000
_cell.angle_alpha   90.00
_cell.angle_beta   90.00
_cell.angle_gamma   90.00
#
_symmetry.space_group_name_H-M   'P 1'
#
loop_
_entity.id
_entity.type
_entity.pdbx_description
1 polymer ?
#
loop_
_entity_poly.entity_id
_entity_poly.type
_entity_poly.pdbx_seq_one_letter_code
_entity_poly.pdbx_strand_id
1 'polypeptide(L)'
;MLRRVKRTCNRIIKILFILIISVLFFLIAFFIVFRPSYEVSYKGKFIGYSSNLFDLKDYISRELLVQDSNADFYELEEPVHLDFKFLKRNLQYNKSLIEDIKKVAIPVRKYYILKNKGEERGVFKEYSQAMEVVTNLDERKNINVSKLDIKLEYSREKKVLNSIDEVVNVLSKENGMKLEKSSKDSLGPYSKGMSTKKVELPLELDKPLSGPVTSTFQPNRRIFGKVSPHHGTDIGRPLGTPILAAQDGHVALVGYQGAYGNMVEIDHSSELTTVYGHMSRFIVYKGQAVKKGEIIGFVGNTGRSTGAHLHFEIRLRGIAVNPELYVKFN
;
A
#
# COMPACT_ATOMS: atom_id res chain seq x y z
N MET A 1 -47.67 45.28 -31.08
CA MET A 1 -46.23 44.87 -31.13
C MET A 1 -45.91 43.75 -30.13
N LEU A 2 -46.18 43.92 -28.83
CA LEU A 2 -45.91 42.94 -27.75
C LEU A 2 -46.47 41.52 -27.96
N ARG A 3 -47.70 41.36 -28.47
CA ARG A 3 -48.30 40.04 -28.74
C ARG A 3 -47.58 39.26 -29.86
N ARG A 4 -47.00 39.95 -30.85
CA ARG A 4 -46.22 39.31 -31.93
C ARG A 4 -44.85 38.87 -31.39
N VAL A 5 -44.18 39.72 -30.61
CA VAL A 5 -42.92 39.38 -29.93
C VAL A 5 -43.08 38.17 -28.99
N LYS A 6 -44.14 38.13 -28.17
CA LYS A 6 -44.45 37.00 -27.28
C LYS A 6 -44.70 35.69 -28.05
N ARG A 7 -45.39 35.75 -29.20
CA ARG A 7 -45.61 34.56 -30.05
C ARG A 7 -44.30 34.06 -30.67
N THR A 8 -43.44 34.96 -31.16
CA THR A 8 -42.14 34.60 -31.72
C THR A 8 -41.23 34.00 -30.64
N CYS A 9 -41.19 34.61 -29.45
CA CYS A 9 -40.44 34.11 -28.30
C CYS A 9 -40.90 32.70 -27.86
N ASN A 10 -42.22 32.47 -27.76
CA ASN A 10 -42.76 31.15 -27.44
C ASN A 10 -42.47 30.09 -28.53
N ARG A 11 -42.40 30.48 -29.81
CA ARG A 11 -41.98 29.58 -30.90
C ARG A 11 -40.50 29.22 -30.79
N ILE A 12 -39.65 30.19 -30.50
CA ILE A 12 -38.21 29.98 -30.27
C ILE A 12 -38.00 29.02 -29.09
N ILE A 13 -38.69 29.24 -27.96
CA ILE A 13 -38.61 28.36 -26.78
C ILE A 13 -39.03 26.93 -27.11
N LYS A 14 -40.11 26.74 -27.88
CA LYS A 14 -40.55 25.40 -28.32
C LYS A 14 -39.52 24.71 -29.23
N ILE A 15 -38.92 25.45 -30.17
CA ILE A 15 -37.87 24.93 -31.04
C ILE A 15 -36.65 24.53 -30.21
N LEU A 16 -36.22 25.39 -29.28
CA LEU A 16 -35.11 25.10 -28.38
C LEU A 16 -35.38 23.85 -27.53
N PHE A 17 -36.60 23.70 -27.02
CA PHE A 17 -37.02 22.54 -26.24
C PHE A 17 -36.99 21.24 -27.04
N ILE A 18 -37.48 21.25 -28.28
CA ILE A 18 -37.41 20.10 -29.20
C ILE A 18 -35.95 19.77 -29.51
N LEU A 19 -35.10 20.77 -29.71
CA LEU A 19 -33.67 20.59 -29.98
C LEU A 19 -32.96 19.95 -28.78
N ILE A 20 -33.26 20.40 -27.56
CA ILE A 20 -32.74 19.82 -26.31
C ILE A 20 -33.17 18.35 -26.18
N ILE A 21 -34.45 18.03 -26.42
CA ILE A 21 -34.95 16.65 -26.37
C ILE A 21 -34.26 15.78 -27.42
N SER A 22 -34.08 16.29 -28.64
CA SER A 22 -33.39 15.57 -29.72
C SER A 22 -31.94 15.27 -29.36
N VAL A 23 -31.22 16.25 -28.80
CA VAL A 23 -29.85 16.05 -28.30
C VAL A 23 -29.81 15.04 -27.16
N LEU A 24 -30.76 15.10 -26.22
CA LEU A 24 -30.84 14.15 -25.11
C LEU A 24 -31.10 12.71 -25.61
N PHE A 25 -32.01 12.54 -26.57
CA PHE A 25 -32.29 11.24 -27.17
C PHE A 25 -31.08 10.69 -27.91
N PHE A 26 -30.36 11.54 -28.66
CA PHE A 26 -29.11 11.16 -29.31
C PHE A 26 -28.05 10.75 -28.29
N LEU A 27 -27.88 11.50 -27.19
CA LEU A 27 -26.94 11.17 -26.12
C LEU A 27 -27.31 9.83 -25.47
N ILE A 28 -28.59 9.58 -25.18
CA ILE A 28 -29.06 8.31 -24.62
C ILE A 28 -28.74 7.17 -25.60
N ALA A 29 -29.10 7.29 -26.87
CA ALA A 29 -28.79 6.29 -27.89
C ALA A 29 -27.28 6.06 -28.04
N PHE A 30 -26.49 7.14 -27.98
CA PHE A 30 -25.04 7.09 -28.01
C PHE A 30 -24.49 6.31 -26.80
N PHE A 31 -24.93 6.58 -25.58
CA PHE A 31 -24.47 5.86 -24.39
C PHE A 31 -25.04 4.44 -24.23
N ILE A 32 -26.11 4.10 -24.96
CA ILE A 32 -26.59 2.73 -25.13
C ILE A 32 -25.61 1.92 -26.00
N VAL A 33 -25.05 2.54 -27.05
CA VAL A 33 -24.15 1.85 -27.99
C VAL A 33 -22.69 1.94 -27.57
N PHE A 34 -22.29 3.07 -27.00
CA PHE A 34 -20.92 3.42 -26.63
C PHE A 34 -20.78 3.60 -25.13
N ARG A 35 -19.58 3.36 -24.62
CA ARG A 35 -19.20 3.61 -23.24
C ARG A 35 -17.90 4.40 -23.19
N PRO A 36 -17.75 5.33 -22.23
CA PRO A 36 -16.47 5.96 -21.97
C PRO A 36 -15.46 4.90 -21.52
N SER A 37 -14.23 4.97 -21.99
CA SER A 37 -13.15 4.03 -21.70
C SER A 37 -11.79 4.67 -21.93
N TYR A 38 -10.74 4.02 -21.46
CA TYR A 38 -9.36 4.42 -21.65
C TYR A 38 -8.62 3.34 -22.42
N GLU A 39 -8.01 3.72 -23.54
CA GLU A 39 -7.01 2.94 -24.23
C GLU A 39 -5.71 2.97 -23.42
N VAL A 40 -5.18 1.79 -23.10
CA VAL A 40 -3.96 1.62 -22.32
C VAL A 40 -2.84 1.23 -23.26
N SER A 41 -1.79 2.05 -23.28
CA SER A 41 -0.57 1.77 -24.03
C SER A 41 0.67 1.89 -23.14
N TYR A 42 1.72 1.13 -23.45
CA TYR A 42 3.01 1.18 -22.77
C TYR A 42 4.12 1.17 -23.81
N LYS A 43 5.04 2.12 -23.73
CA LYS A 43 6.11 2.32 -24.73
C LYS A 43 5.58 2.35 -26.17
N GLY A 44 4.45 3.03 -26.38
CA GLY A 44 3.79 3.16 -27.69
C GLY A 44 3.06 1.90 -28.18
N LYS A 45 3.09 0.78 -27.43
CA LYS A 45 2.35 -0.44 -27.76
C LYS A 45 1.00 -0.48 -27.07
N PHE A 46 -0.07 -0.66 -27.84
CA PHE A 46 -1.41 -0.91 -27.31
C PHE A 46 -1.42 -2.20 -26.47
N ILE A 47 -1.97 -2.11 -25.26
CA ILE A 47 -2.10 -3.24 -24.34
C ILE A 47 -3.58 -3.65 -24.25
N GLY A 48 -4.51 -2.69 -24.15
CA GLY A 48 -5.93 -2.99 -24.00
C GLY A 48 -6.77 -1.78 -23.62
N TYR A 49 -7.97 -2.02 -23.10
CA TYR A 49 -8.89 -0.97 -22.66
C TYR A 49 -9.31 -1.16 -21.20
N SER A 50 -9.47 -0.06 -20.46
CA SER A 50 -10.07 -0.03 -19.13
C SER A 50 -11.31 0.85 -19.11
N SER A 51 -12.36 0.44 -18.37
CA SER A 51 -13.55 1.26 -18.13
C SER A 51 -13.27 2.45 -17.22
N ASN A 52 -12.21 2.39 -16.41
CA ASN A 52 -11.90 3.41 -15.42
C ASN A 52 -10.39 3.44 -15.13
N LEU A 53 -9.83 4.64 -15.05
CA LEU A 53 -8.47 4.89 -14.60
C LEU A 53 -8.18 4.26 -13.23
N PHE A 54 -9.16 4.34 -12.31
CA PHE A 54 -9.02 3.79 -10.96
C PHE A 54 -9.03 2.27 -10.97
N ASP A 55 -9.97 1.65 -11.71
CA ASP A 55 -10.01 0.20 -11.84
C ASP A 55 -8.70 -0.34 -12.42
N LEU A 56 -8.06 0.37 -13.36
CA LEU A 56 -6.76 -0.04 -13.89
C LEU A 56 -5.65 0.02 -12.82
N LYS A 57 -5.54 1.12 -12.07
CA LYS A 57 -4.52 1.27 -11.01
C LYS A 57 -4.72 0.24 -9.90
N ASP A 58 -5.97 0.08 -9.47
CA ASP A 58 -6.40 -0.90 -8.48
C ASP A 58 -6.20 -2.34 -8.98
N TYR A 59 -6.45 -2.62 -10.25
CA TYR A 59 -6.24 -3.93 -10.87
C TYR A 59 -4.75 -4.27 -11.03
N ILE A 60 -3.91 -3.32 -11.45
CA ILE A 60 -2.44 -3.46 -11.43
C ILE A 60 -1.98 -3.77 -9.99
N SER A 61 -2.52 -3.07 -8.99
CA SER A 61 -2.16 -3.28 -7.60
C SER A 61 -2.57 -4.66 -7.06
N ARG A 62 -3.76 -5.17 -7.43
CA ARG A 62 -4.30 -6.46 -6.96
C ARG A 62 -3.67 -7.66 -7.68
N GLU A 63 -3.46 -7.59 -8.99
CA GLU A 63 -3.10 -8.76 -9.81
C GLU A 63 -1.58 -9.02 -9.91
N LEU A 64 -0.76 -7.99 -9.66
CA LEU A 64 0.70 -8.16 -9.50
C LEU A 64 1.06 -8.84 -8.17
N LEU A 65 0.12 -8.91 -7.23
CA LEU A 65 0.33 -9.40 -5.87
C LEU A 65 -0.01 -10.88 -5.64
N VAL A 66 -0.80 -11.49 -6.53
CA VAL A 66 -1.51 -12.73 -6.17
C VAL A 66 -0.86 -14.00 -6.73
N GLN A 67 0.10 -13.94 -7.66
CA GLN A 67 0.38 -15.15 -8.47
C GLN A 67 1.82 -15.41 -8.93
N ASP A 68 2.86 -14.83 -8.33
CA ASP A 68 4.23 -15.29 -8.64
C ASP A 68 5.10 -15.35 -7.39
N SER A 69 5.57 -16.56 -7.05
CA SER A 69 6.54 -16.78 -5.96
C SER A 69 7.90 -16.13 -6.25
N ASN A 70 8.09 -15.58 -7.45
CA ASN A 70 9.34 -14.98 -7.89
C ASN A 70 9.46 -13.47 -7.66
N ALA A 71 8.42 -12.73 -7.28
CA ALA A 71 8.48 -11.27 -7.12
C ALA A 71 7.61 -10.75 -5.97
N ASP A 72 8.03 -9.66 -5.33
CA ASP A 72 7.23 -8.98 -4.31
C ASP A 72 6.22 -8.02 -4.96
N PHE A 73 6.62 -7.35 -6.04
CA PHE A 73 5.75 -6.62 -6.96
C PHE A 73 6.40 -6.52 -8.34
N TYR A 74 5.69 -5.95 -9.31
CA TYR A 74 6.27 -5.61 -10.60
C TYR A 74 6.24 -4.11 -10.82
N GLU A 75 7.31 -3.57 -11.36
CA GLU A 75 7.49 -2.17 -11.69
C GLU A 75 7.43 -1.99 -13.22
N LEU A 76 6.86 -0.89 -13.68
CA LEU A 76 6.97 -0.45 -15.06
C LEU A 76 8.05 0.63 -15.14
N GLU A 77 8.95 0.55 -16.13
CA GLU A 77 10.00 1.56 -16.32
C GLU A 77 9.41 2.94 -16.64
N GLU A 78 8.24 2.95 -17.27
CA GLU A 78 7.51 4.14 -17.68
C GLU A 78 6.05 4.05 -17.23
N PRO A 79 5.37 5.18 -17.00
CA PRO A 79 3.93 5.16 -16.76
C PRO A 79 3.18 4.64 -17.99
N VAL A 80 2.06 3.95 -17.77
CA VAL A 80 1.13 3.63 -18.86
C VAL A 80 0.50 4.91 -19.41
N HIS A 81 0.43 5.02 -20.73
CA HIS A 81 -0.27 6.09 -21.41
C HIS A 81 -1.74 5.72 -21.56
N LEU A 82 -2.59 6.69 -21.23
CA LEU A 82 -4.04 6.52 -21.22
C LEU A 82 -4.68 7.54 -22.14
N ASP A 83 -5.37 7.04 -23.17
CA ASP A 83 -6.10 7.89 -24.10
C ASP A 83 -7.61 7.64 -23.98
N PHE A 84 -8.39 8.70 -23.80
CA PHE A 84 -9.83 8.58 -23.59
C PHE A 84 -10.53 8.26 -24.91
N LYS A 85 -11.35 7.20 -24.92
CA LYS A 85 -12.09 6.72 -26.10
C LYS A 85 -13.54 6.40 -25.74
N PHE A 86 -14.43 6.54 -26.73
CA PHE A 86 -15.77 5.94 -26.69
C PHE A 86 -15.75 4.62 -27.44
N LEU A 87 -15.96 3.52 -26.72
CA LEU A 87 -15.92 2.17 -27.29
C LEU A 87 -17.31 1.58 -27.43
N LYS A 88 -17.57 0.83 -28.51
CA LYS A 88 -18.83 0.08 -28.66
C LYS A 88 -18.94 -0.95 -27.52
N ARG A 89 -20.12 -1.07 -26.90
CA ARG A 89 -20.34 -1.94 -25.73
C ARG A 89 -20.13 -3.43 -26.02
N ASN A 90 -20.35 -3.86 -27.26
CA ASN A 90 -20.30 -5.28 -27.65
C ASN A 90 -18.90 -5.76 -28.06
N LEU A 91 -17.88 -4.89 -28.01
CA LEU A 91 -16.49 -5.31 -28.21
C LEU A 91 -16.06 -6.14 -27.00
N GLN A 92 -15.75 -7.42 -27.21
CA GLN A 92 -15.15 -8.27 -26.19
C GLN A 92 -13.75 -7.75 -25.84
N TYR A 93 -13.49 -7.74 -24.55
CA TYR A 93 -12.39 -7.04 -23.91
C TYR A 93 -11.15 -7.91 -23.88
N ASN A 94 -9.98 -7.27 -23.90
CA ASN A 94 -8.72 -7.97 -23.69
C ASN A 94 -8.63 -8.40 -22.23
N LYS A 95 -9.17 -9.59 -21.91
CA LYS A 95 -9.04 -10.24 -20.60
C LYS A 95 -7.56 -10.52 -20.26
N SER A 96 -6.65 -10.44 -21.24
CA SER A 96 -5.20 -10.59 -21.10
C SER A 96 -4.42 -9.29 -20.85
N LEU A 97 -5.08 -8.12 -20.64
CA LEU A 97 -4.37 -6.87 -20.32
C LEU A 97 -3.35 -7.07 -19.19
N ILE A 98 -3.69 -7.87 -18.16
CA ILE A 98 -2.75 -8.21 -17.07
C ILE A 98 -1.55 -8.98 -17.61
N GLU A 99 -1.78 -10.06 -18.36
CA GLU A 99 -0.71 -10.93 -18.85
C GLU A 99 0.25 -10.14 -19.74
N ASP A 100 -0.28 -9.22 -20.54
CA ASP A 100 0.51 -8.37 -21.41
C ASP A 100 1.28 -7.29 -20.63
N ILE A 101 0.72 -6.73 -19.56
CA ILE A 101 1.44 -5.87 -18.61
C ILE A 101 2.52 -6.68 -17.86
N LYS A 102 2.21 -7.89 -17.39
CA LYS A 102 3.15 -8.77 -16.67
C LYS A 102 4.35 -9.14 -17.54
N LYS A 103 4.17 -9.37 -18.85
CA LYS A 103 5.27 -9.66 -19.78
C LYS A 103 6.26 -8.51 -19.92
N VAL A 104 5.83 -7.28 -19.71
CA VAL A 104 6.67 -6.08 -19.87
C VAL A 104 7.09 -5.44 -18.54
N ALA A 105 6.49 -5.87 -17.43
CA ALA A 105 6.78 -5.37 -16.10
C ALA A 105 7.99 -6.09 -15.49
N ILE A 106 8.81 -5.33 -14.78
CA ILE A 106 10.05 -5.81 -14.17
C ILE A 106 9.74 -6.36 -12.78
N PRO A 107 10.09 -7.61 -12.47
CA PRO A 107 9.90 -8.14 -11.13
C PRO A 107 10.85 -7.45 -10.15
N VAL A 108 10.29 -6.86 -9.10
CA VAL A 108 11.02 -6.26 -7.98
C VAL A 108 10.83 -7.10 -6.74
N ARG A 109 11.93 -7.33 -6.02
CA ARG A 109 12.00 -8.16 -4.83
C ARG A 109 12.43 -7.34 -3.64
N LYS A 110 11.73 -7.53 -2.52
CA LYS A 110 12.06 -6.99 -1.21
C LYS A 110 13.08 -7.92 -0.54
N TYR A 111 14.10 -7.32 0.06
CA TYR A 111 15.14 -8.00 0.83
C TYR A 111 15.50 -7.19 2.09
N TYR A 112 15.89 -7.92 3.14
CA TYR A 112 16.51 -7.35 4.33
C TYR A 112 17.98 -7.73 4.34
N ILE A 113 18.85 -6.74 4.21
CA ILE A 113 20.30 -6.89 4.08
C ILE A 113 20.93 -6.66 5.44
N LEU A 114 21.48 -7.72 6.04
CA LEU A 114 22.30 -7.60 7.23
C LEU A 114 23.71 -7.15 6.83
N LYS A 115 24.15 -6.05 7.42
CA LYS A 115 25.46 -5.46 7.21
C LYS A 115 26.28 -5.45 8.48
N ASN A 116 27.58 -5.64 8.35
CA ASN A 116 28.57 -5.44 9.41
C ASN A 116 29.61 -4.44 8.91
N LYS A 117 29.76 -3.29 9.60
CA LYS A 117 30.67 -2.21 9.17
C LYS A 117 30.45 -1.76 7.71
N GLY A 118 29.20 -1.76 7.25
CA GLY A 118 28.81 -1.34 5.89
C GLY A 118 28.87 -2.43 4.83
N GLU A 119 29.51 -3.57 5.10
CA GLU A 119 29.60 -4.68 4.16
C GLU A 119 28.43 -5.65 4.31
N GLU A 120 27.91 -6.15 3.19
CA GLU A 120 26.85 -7.16 3.15
C GLU A 120 27.36 -8.49 3.73
N ARG A 121 26.56 -9.09 4.63
CA ARG A 121 26.88 -10.34 5.31
C ARG A 121 25.75 -11.36 5.24
N GLY A 122 24.51 -10.91 5.06
CA GLY A 122 23.38 -11.78 4.88
C GLY A 122 22.23 -11.10 4.15
N VAL A 123 21.54 -11.88 3.34
CA VAL A 123 20.32 -11.44 2.62
C VAL A 123 19.16 -12.32 3.03
N PHE A 124 18.09 -11.68 3.50
CA PHE A 124 16.89 -12.36 4.02
C PHE A 124 15.61 -11.87 3.36
N LYS A 125 14.57 -12.73 3.37
CA LYS A 125 13.24 -12.36 2.86
C LYS A 125 12.39 -11.66 3.91
N GLU A 126 12.61 -11.97 5.17
CA GLU A 126 11.88 -11.38 6.28
C GLU A 126 12.82 -10.70 7.27
N TYR A 127 12.36 -9.59 7.86
CA TYR A 127 13.09 -8.88 8.90
C TYR A 127 13.39 -9.79 10.11
N SER A 128 12.43 -10.67 10.45
CA SER A 128 12.54 -11.66 11.53
C SER A 128 13.79 -12.53 11.41
N GLN A 129 14.10 -13.01 10.21
CA GLN A 129 15.26 -13.86 9.93
C GLN A 129 16.57 -13.09 10.14
N ALA A 130 16.65 -11.86 9.64
CA ALA A 130 17.82 -11.00 9.84
C ALA A 130 18.03 -10.69 11.33
N MET A 131 16.94 -10.43 12.05
CA MET A 131 16.98 -10.15 13.49
C MET A 131 17.30 -11.40 14.33
N GLU A 132 16.93 -12.59 13.87
CA GLU A 132 17.30 -13.86 14.52
C GLU A 132 18.82 -14.07 14.50
N VAL A 133 19.49 -13.74 13.39
CA VAL A 133 20.97 -13.72 13.32
C VAL A 133 21.56 -12.80 14.38
N VAL A 134 21.04 -11.57 14.46
CA VAL A 134 21.47 -10.55 15.43
C VAL A 134 21.30 -11.06 16.87
N THR A 135 20.14 -11.66 17.16
CA THR A 135 19.81 -12.21 18.50
C THR A 135 20.73 -13.38 18.86
N ASN A 136 20.94 -14.33 17.93
CA ASN A 136 21.82 -15.48 18.14
C ASN A 136 23.27 -15.07 18.41
N LEU A 137 23.72 -13.93 17.86
CA LEU A 137 25.06 -13.39 18.10
C LEU A 137 25.17 -12.66 19.44
N ASP A 138 24.09 -11.99 19.87
CA ASP A 138 23.99 -11.31 21.17
C ASP A 138 24.02 -12.30 22.33
N GLU A 139 23.20 -13.35 22.26
CA GLU A 139 23.11 -14.39 23.29
C GLU A 139 24.44 -15.11 23.49
N ARG A 140 25.19 -15.31 22.41
CA ARG A 140 26.52 -15.91 22.45
C ARG A 140 27.59 -14.93 22.95
N LYS A 141 27.24 -13.66 23.23
CA LYS A 141 28.16 -12.54 23.54
C LYS A 141 29.29 -12.39 22.51
N ASN A 142 29.04 -12.83 21.27
CA ASN A 142 30.07 -13.02 20.26
C ASN A 142 30.46 -11.72 19.56
N ILE A 143 29.56 -10.73 19.51
CA ILE A 143 29.72 -9.51 18.72
C ILE A 143 29.19 -8.31 19.48
N ASN A 144 29.81 -7.15 19.29
CA ASN A 144 29.14 -5.90 19.61
C ASN A 144 28.03 -5.64 18.58
N VAL A 145 26.85 -6.17 18.89
CA VAL A 145 25.66 -6.20 18.04
C VAL A 145 25.23 -4.80 17.58
N SER A 146 25.60 -3.76 18.33
CA SER A 146 25.39 -2.35 17.93
C SER A 146 26.08 -1.94 16.62
N LYS A 147 26.99 -2.76 16.08
CA LYS A 147 27.64 -2.52 14.77
C LYS A 147 26.96 -3.22 13.59
N LEU A 148 25.95 -4.04 13.86
CA LEU A 148 25.15 -4.70 12.83
C LEU A 148 23.99 -3.78 12.43
N ASP A 149 23.79 -3.63 11.13
CA ASP A 149 22.72 -2.82 10.55
C ASP A 149 21.85 -3.70 9.65
N ILE A 150 20.53 -3.52 9.70
CA ILE A 150 19.59 -4.22 8.81
C ILE A 150 19.00 -3.17 7.88
N LYS A 151 19.30 -3.27 6.59
CA LYS A 151 18.79 -2.35 5.57
C LYS A 151 17.69 -3.00 4.74
N LEU A 152 16.59 -2.27 4.54
CA LEU A 152 15.57 -2.62 3.55
C LEU A 152 16.05 -2.26 2.15
N GLU A 153 15.97 -3.22 1.23
CA GLU A 153 16.35 -3.01 -0.17
C GLU A 153 15.33 -3.62 -1.13
N TYR A 154 15.01 -2.88 -2.20
CA TYR A 154 14.23 -3.38 -3.33
C TYR A 154 15.16 -3.58 -4.52
N SER A 155 15.15 -4.78 -5.10
CA SER A 155 16.05 -5.17 -6.18
C SER A 155 15.29 -5.82 -7.35
N ARG A 156 15.64 -5.42 -8.57
CA ARG A 156 15.20 -6.05 -9.82
C ARG A 156 15.90 -7.39 -10.03
N GLU A 157 17.13 -7.50 -9.54
CA GLU A 157 17.93 -8.71 -9.57
C GLU A 157 17.59 -9.65 -8.41
N LYS A 158 17.64 -10.95 -8.68
CA LYS A 158 17.45 -11.97 -7.65
C LYS A 158 18.74 -12.13 -6.86
N LYS A 159 18.72 -11.75 -5.58
CA LYS A 159 19.81 -12.01 -4.63
C LYS A 159 19.75 -13.43 -4.08
N VAL A 160 20.93 -14.00 -3.79
CA VAL A 160 21.07 -15.29 -3.09
C VAL A 160 20.68 -15.08 -1.63
N LEU A 161 19.74 -15.88 -1.14
CA LEU A 161 19.32 -15.84 0.25
C LEU A 161 20.26 -16.68 1.10
N ASN A 162 20.64 -16.18 2.26
CA ASN A 162 21.46 -16.92 3.20
C ASN A 162 20.60 -17.62 4.25
N SER A 163 21.11 -18.73 4.76
CA SER A 163 20.54 -19.33 5.97
C SER A 163 21.03 -18.58 7.21
N ILE A 164 20.21 -18.56 8.27
CA ILE A 164 20.56 -17.92 9.55
C ILE A 164 21.89 -18.49 10.08
N ASP A 165 22.03 -19.82 10.08
CA ASP A 165 23.24 -20.50 10.57
C ASP A 165 24.49 -20.14 9.78
N GLU A 166 24.40 -20.03 8.44
CA GLU A 166 25.51 -19.64 7.58
C GLU A 166 26.06 -18.26 7.98
N VAL A 167 25.17 -17.28 8.13
CA VAL A 167 25.56 -15.90 8.46
C VAL A 167 26.10 -15.79 9.88
N VAL A 168 25.46 -16.47 10.85
CA VAL A 168 25.95 -16.54 12.24
C VAL A 168 27.36 -17.14 12.28
N ASN A 169 27.63 -18.20 11.50
CA ASN A 169 28.93 -18.86 11.45
C ASN A 169 30.01 -17.97 10.82
N VAL A 170 29.71 -17.27 9.73
CA VAL A 170 30.64 -16.32 9.08
C VAL A 170 31.00 -15.20 10.04
N LEU A 171 30.00 -14.54 10.62
CA LEU A 171 30.20 -13.40 11.53
C LEU A 171 30.94 -13.80 12.82
N SER A 172 30.69 -15.00 13.35
CA SER A 172 31.41 -15.49 14.53
C SER A 172 32.90 -15.73 14.24
N LYS A 173 33.25 -16.19 13.02
CA LYS A 173 34.65 -16.42 12.62
C LYS A 173 35.41 -15.13 12.36
N GLU A 174 34.79 -14.14 11.71
CA GLU A 174 35.41 -12.83 11.42
C GLU A 174 35.87 -12.10 12.70
N ASN A 175 35.20 -12.36 13.82
CA ASN A 175 35.55 -11.78 15.12
C ASN A 175 36.49 -12.65 15.97
N GLY A 176 37.04 -13.74 15.41
CA GLY A 176 38.16 -14.48 16.01
C GLY A 176 37.83 -15.41 17.17
N MET A 177 36.63 -16.01 17.22
CA MET A 177 36.22 -16.88 18.34
C MET A 177 35.85 -18.32 17.93
N LYS A 178 36.06 -19.28 18.85
CA LYS A 178 35.79 -20.72 18.67
C LYS A 178 34.29 -21.02 18.74
N LEU A 179 33.87 -21.94 17.88
CA LEU A 179 32.51 -22.48 17.79
C LEU A 179 32.16 -23.32 19.02
N GLU A 180 31.21 -22.86 19.84
CA GLU A 180 30.43 -23.77 20.68
C GLU A 180 29.07 -24.05 20.03
N LYS A 181 28.70 -25.34 20.00
CA LYS A 181 27.41 -25.80 19.46
C LYS A 181 26.30 -25.32 20.38
N SER A 182 25.43 -24.45 19.87
CA SER A 182 24.16 -24.17 20.52
C SER A 182 23.18 -25.31 20.24
N SER A 183 22.60 -25.82 21.32
CA SER A 183 21.52 -26.79 21.41
C SER A 183 20.25 -26.28 20.75
N LYS A 184 19.57 -27.17 20.03
CA LYS A 184 18.18 -27.01 19.60
C LYS A 184 17.28 -26.97 20.82
N ASP A 185 17.05 -25.78 21.33
CA ASP A 185 15.91 -25.39 22.15
C ASP A 185 15.80 -23.87 21.89
N SER A 186 14.69 -23.24 21.61
CA SER A 186 13.31 -23.60 21.30
C SER A 186 12.65 -22.24 20.99
N LEU A 187 11.52 -22.22 20.29
CA LEU A 187 10.86 -20.97 19.86
C LEU A 187 10.78 -19.90 20.97
N GLY A 188 11.34 -18.71 20.69
CA GLY A 188 11.09 -17.48 21.44
C GLY A 188 10.28 -16.50 20.58
N PRO A 189 9.18 -15.91 21.07
CA PRO A 189 8.13 -15.41 20.20
C PRO A 189 8.42 -13.97 19.75
N TYR A 190 8.61 -13.76 18.44
CA TYR A 190 8.10 -12.53 17.81
C TYR A 190 6.58 -12.61 17.81
N SER A 191 6.04 -12.56 19.03
CA SER A 191 4.63 -12.70 19.33
C SER A 191 3.88 -11.61 18.60
N LYS A 192 2.66 -11.96 18.17
CA LYS A 192 1.56 -11.05 17.87
C LYS A 192 1.24 -10.17 19.08
N GLY A 193 2.16 -9.29 19.42
CA GLY A 193 2.11 -8.39 20.55
C GLY A 193 1.93 -6.96 20.07
N MET A 194 1.52 -6.10 20.98
CA MET A 194 1.36 -4.67 20.80
C MET A 194 2.13 -4.00 21.92
N SER A 195 2.94 -2.98 21.61
CA SER A 195 3.72 -2.28 22.64
C SER A 195 3.03 -0.99 23.08
N THR A 196 2.85 -0.86 24.40
CA THR A 196 2.33 0.36 25.05
C THR A 196 3.42 1.34 25.46
N LYS A 197 4.69 0.92 25.45
CA LYS A 197 5.83 1.77 25.81
C LYS A 197 6.26 2.60 24.60
N LYS A 198 6.60 3.87 24.83
CA LYS A 198 7.24 4.71 23.82
C LYS A 198 8.62 4.14 23.52
N VAL A 199 8.88 3.83 22.26
CA VAL A 199 10.16 3.40 21.72
C VAL A 199 10.58 4.45 20.70
N GLU A 200 11.85 4.80 20.62
CA GLU A 200 12.31 5.76 19.63
C GLU A 200 12.07 5.23 18.21
N LEU A 201 11.52 6.07 17.33
CA LEU A 201 11.33 5.71 15.92
C LEU A 201 12.61 6.05 15.14
N PRO A 202 12.97 5.24 14.13
CA PRO A 202 14.13 5.55 13.29
C PRO A 202 13.90 6.77 12.39
N LEU A 203 12.65 7.20 12.21
CA LEU A 203 12.24 8.35 11.40
C LEU A 203 11.09 9.10 12.09
N GLU A 204 11.07 10.42 11.97
CA GLU A 204 9.93 11.23 12.37
C GLU A 204 8.73 11.00 11.45
N LEU A 205 7.51 11.11 11.97
CA LEU A 205 6.28 10.90 11.21
C LEU A 205 5.39 12.15 11.30
N ASP A 206 4.84 12.57 10.15
CA ASP A 206 3.81 13.60 10.10
C ASP A 206 2.43 12.98 10.28
N LYS A 207 1.46 13.80 10.67
CA LYS A 207 0.07 13.34 10.79
C LYS A 207 -0.51 13.03 9.41
N PRO A 208 -1.03 11.79 9.20
CA PRO A 208 -1.62 11.41 7.92
C PRO A 208 -3.00 12.04 7.70
N LEU A 209 -3.64 12.44 8.80
CA LEU A 209 -4.93 13.08 8.83
C LEU A 209 -5.04 13.87 10.14
N SER A 210 -5.56 15.09 10.07
CA SER A 210 -5.92 15.84 11.28
C SER A 210 -7.40 15.66 11.57
N GLY A 211 -7.77 15.39 12.82
CA GLY A 211 -9.15 15.20 13.23
C GLY A 211 -9.24 14.59 14.62
N PRO A 212 -10.44 14.54 15.22
CA PRO A 212 -10.64 13.96 16.53
C PRO A 212 -10.27 12.47 16.52
N VAL A 213 -9.53 12.04 17.54
CA VAL A 213 -9.34 10.62 17.83
C VAL A 213 -10.66 10.04 18.33
N THR A 214 -11.23 9.09 17.57
CA THR A 214 -12.52 8.45 17.89
C THR A 214 -12.33 7.13 18.64
N SER A 215 -11.18 6.49 18.49
CA SER A 215 -10.81 5.27 19.23
C SER A 215 -9.29 5.16 19.29
N THR A 216 -8.75 4.95 20.49
CA THR A 216 -7.30 4.93 20.75
C THR A 216 -6.72 3.54 20.58
N PHE A 217 -5.40 3.45 20.47
CA PHE A 217 -4.67 2.19 20.53
C PHE A 217 -4.98 1.43 21.83
N GLN A 218 -5.42 0.17 21.72
CA GLN A 218 -5.89 -0.62 22.87
C GLN A 218 -5.55 -2.12 22.72
N PRO A 219 -4.39 -2.55 23.24
CA PRO A 219 -3.91 -3.93 23.05
C PRO A 219 -4.74 -4.97 23.81
N ASN A 220 -5.34 -4.57 24.93
CA ASN A 220 -6.14 -5.46 25.79
C ASN A 220 -7.66 -5.29 25.56
N ARG A 221 -8.08 -4.66 24.45
CA ARG A 221 -9.50 -4.43 24.16
C ARG A 221 -10.26 -5.76 24.04
N ARG A 222 -11.45 -5.81 24.66
CA ARG A 222 -12.38 -6.95 24.57
C ARG A 222 -13.72 -6.50 24.03
N ILE A 223 -14.29 -7.27 23.11
CA ILE A 223 -15.61 -7.05 22.53
C ILE A 223 -16.41 -8.34 22.71
N PHE A 224 -17.56 -8.26 23.40
CA PHE A 224 -18.39 -9.42 23.78
C PHE A 224 -17.59 -10.56 24.45
N GLY A 225 -16.72 -10.20 25.40
CA GLY A 225 -15.87 -11.15 26.14
C GLY A 225 -14.65 -11.69 25.36
N LYS A 226 -14.59 -11.48 24.05
CA LYS A 226 -13.49 -11.93 23.19
C LYS A 226 -12.42 -10.84 23.06
N VAL A 227 -11.15 -11.26 23.09
CA VAL A 227 -10.00 -10.37 22.84
C VAL A 227 -10.08 -9.86 21.40
N SER A 228 -10.20 -8.55 21.22
CA SER A 228 -10.18 -7.88 19.92
C SER A 228 -9.39 -6.59 20.03
N PRO A 229 -8.04 -6.69 20.03
CA PRO A 229 -7.16 -5.54 20.18
C PRO A 229 -7.45 -4.47 19.12
N HIS A 230 -7.16 -3.23 19.46
CA HIS A 230 -7.18 -2.13 18.50
C HIS A 230 -5.75 -1.78 18.10
N HIS A 231 -5.40 -2.06 16.84
CA HIS A 231 -4.00 -2.06 16.43
C HIS A 231 -3.38 -0.67 16.21
N GLY A 232 -4.21 0.37 16.20
CA GLY A 232 -3.81 1.72 15.84
C GLY A 232 -4.71 2.75 16.50
N THR A 233 -4.79 3.92 15.90
CA THR A 233 -5.64 5.02 16.32
C THR A 233 -6.62 5.35 15.20
N ASP A 234 -7.90 5.47 15.56
CA ASP A 234 -8.96 5.84 14.63
C ASP A 234 -9.17 7.35 14.66
N ILE A 235 -9.09 7.99 13.50
CA ILE A 235 -9.22 9.45 13.33
C ILE A 235 -10.50 9.75 12.53
N GLY A 236 -11.46 10.40 13.18
CA GLY A 236 -12.78 10.68 12.61
C GLY A 236 -12.76 11.83 11.60
N ARG A 237 -13.20 11.56 10.36
CA ARG A 237 -13.41 12.57 9.31
C ARG A 237 -14.49 12.13 8.30
N PRO A 238 -15.14 13.07 7.59
CA PRO A 238 -16.10 12.74 6.55
C PRO A 238 -15.51 11.83 5.46
N LEU A 239 -16.36 10.98 4.87
CA LEU A 239 -16.01 10.16 3.70
C LEU A 239 -15.40 11.03 2.60
N GLY A 240 -14.34 10.54 1.96
CA GLY A 240 -13.67 11.24 0.88
C GLY A 240 -12.64 12.29 1.34
N THR A 241 -12.41 12.47 2.63
CA THR A 241 -11.34 13.35 3.12
C THR A 241 -9.96 12.80 2.68
N PRO A 242 -9.05 13.61 2.11
CA PRO A 242 -7.72 13.15 1.71
C PRO A 242 -6.90 12.59 2.89
N ILE A 243 -6.19 11.49 2.65
CA ILE A 243 -5.24 10.85 3.57
C ILE A 243 -3.84 11.05 2.99
N LEU A 244 -2.90 11.47 3.85
CA LEU A 244 -1.51 11.73 3.48
C LEU A 244 -0.57 10.61 3.93
N ALA A 245 0.52 10.37 3.20
CA ALA A 245 1.62 9.56 3.67
C ALA A 245 2.32 10.23 4.85
N ALA A 246 2.45 9.51 5.97
CA ALA A 246 3.07 10.01 7.19
C ALA A 246 4.59 10.26 7.05
N GLN A 247 5.24 9.59 6.08
CA GLN A 247 6.67 9.74 5.79
C GLN A 247 6.98 9.22 4.38
N ASP A 248 8.13 9.61 3.81
CA ASP A 248 8.70 9.05 2.60
C ASP A 248 8.79 7.51 2.70
N GLY A 249 8.50 6.80 1.62
CA GLY A 249 8.56 5.34 1.63
C GLY A 249 8.12 4.69 0.33
N HIS A 250 8.03 3.36 0.36
CA HIS A 250 7.49 2.57 -0.74
C HIS A 250 6.22 1.88 -0.29
N VAL A 251 5.21 1.91 -1.16
CA VAL A 251 3.93 1.25 -0.88
C VAL A 251 4.12 -0.26 -0.89
N ALA A 252 4.04 -0.90 0.28
CA ALA A 252 4.28 -2.32 0.49
C ALA A 252 3.04 -3.17 0.18
N LEU A 253 1.86 -2.63 0.45
CA LEU A 253 0.59 -3.30 0.24
C LEU A 253 -0.48 -2.29 -0.16
N VAL A 254 -1.33 -2.69 -1.12
CA VAL A 254 -2.56 -1.98 -1.48
C VAL A 254 -3.64 -3.02 -1.75
N GLY A 255 -4.83 -2.83 -1.17
CA GLY A 255 -5.99 -3.65 -1.49
C GLY A 255 -6.91 -3.91 -0.31
N TYR A 256 -7.90 -4.79 -0.50
CA TYR A 256 -8.86 -5.13 0.54
C TYR A 256 -8.29 -6.19 1.50
N GLN A 257 -8.10 -5.85 2.78
CA GLN A 257 -7.44 -6.68 3.80
C GLN A 257 -8.40 -7.06 4.94
N GLY A 258 -9.43 -7.84 4.62
CA GLY A 258 -10.35 -8.39 5.61
C GLY A 258 -10.98 -7.33 6.50
N ALA A 259 -10.68 -7.36 7.81
CA ALA A 259 -11.21 -6.40 8.78
C ALA A 259 -10.76 -4.96 8.53
N TYR A 260 -9.57 -4.73 7.94
CA TYR A 260 -9.07 -3.39 7.62
C TYR A 260 -9.82 -2.75 6.44
N GLY A 261 -10.59 -3.51 5.66
CA GLY A 261 -11.21 -2.99 4.44
C GLY A 261 -10.15 -2.62 3.40
N ASN A 262 -10.38 -1.55 2.64
CA ASN A 262 -9.34 -1.02 1.76
C ASN A 262 -8.20 -0.46 2.59
N MET A 263 -7.00 -0.97 2.33
CA MET A 263 -5.80 -0.70 3.10
C MET A 263 -4.63 -0.33 2.20
N VAL A 264 -3.81 0.60 2.69
CA VAL A 264 -2.46 0.87 2.19
C VAL A 264 -1.48 0.61 3.32
N GLU A 265 -0.35 -0.03 3.02
CA GLU A 265 0.81 -0.14 3.91
C GLU A 265 2.03 0.47 3.22
N ILE A 266 2.81 1.27 3.95
CA ILE A 266 4.02 1.93 3.44
C ILE A 266 5.22 1.49 4.28
N ASP A 267 6.23 0.95 3.61
CA ASP A 267 7.55 0.70 4.17
C ASP A 267 8.39 1.99 4.15
N HIS A 268 8.79 2.48 5.32
CA HIS A 268 9.64 3.67 5.46
C HIS A 268 11.11 3.32 5.71
N SER A 269 11.35 2.20 6.40
CA SER A 269 12.67 1.63 6.64
C SER A 269 12.57 0.11 6.86
N SER A 270 13.68 -0.55 7.19
CA SER A 270 13.68 -1.96 7.61
C SER A 270 12.83 -2.22 8.85
N GLU A 271 12.68 -1.21 9.71
CA GLU A 271 12.00 -1.35 10.98
C GLU A 271 10.65 -0.64 11.02
N LEU A 272 10.41 0.37 10.19
CA LEU A 272 9.24 1.24 10.31
C LEU A 272 8.28 1.08 9.14
N THR A 273 7.04 0.70 9.46
CA THR A 273 5.94 0.71 8.50
C THR A 273 4.73 1.47 9.06
N THR A 274 3.92 2.04 8.17
CA THR A 274 2.63 2.64 8.53
C THR A 274 1.50 1.98 7.77
N VAL A 275 0.34 1.85 8.44
CA VAL A 275 -0.86 1.23 7.88
C VAL A 275 -2.01 2.22 7.89
N TYR A 276 -2.75 2.28 6.78
CA TYR A 276 -3.90 3.15 6.55
C TYR A 276 -5.09 2.28 6.18
N GLY A 277 -6.04 2.09 7.10
CA GLY A 277 -7.20 1.23 6.95
C GLY A 277 -8.52 1.99 6.76
N HIS A 278 -9.57 1.23 6.47
CA HIS A 278 -10.96 1.67 6.25
C HIS A 278 -11.12 2.69 5.14
N MET A 279 -10.18 2.77 4.20
CA MET A 279 -10.19 3.76 3.13
C MET A 279 -11.40 3.58 2.21
N SER A 280 -11.91 4.65 1.61
CA SER A 280 -12.92 4.55 0.55
C SER A 280 -12.24 4.23 -0.78
N ARG A 281 -11.07 4.82 -0.99
CA ARG A 281 -10.25 4.66 -2.19
C ARG A 281 -8.78 4.96 -1.87
N PHE A 282 -7.87 4.22 -2.50
CA PHE A 282 -6.46 4.55 -2.62
C PHE A 282 -6.14 5.02 -4.04
N ILE A 283 -5.14 5.89 -4.19
CA ILE A 283 -4.70 6.40 -5.50
C ILE A 283 -3.25 6.05 -5.83
N VAL A 284 -2.63 5.28 -4.93
CA VAL A 284 -1.30 4.69 -5.09
C VAL A 284 -1.39 3.22 -5.47
N TYR A 285 -0.28 2.66 -5.96
CA TYR A 285 -0.13 1.24 -6.28
C TYR A 285 1.07 0.65 -5.55
N LYS A 286 1.10 -0.67 -5.37
CA LYS A 286 2.22 -1.36 -4.73
C LYS A 286 3.54 -1.08 -5.46
N GLY A 287 4.60 -0.82 -4.71
CA GLY A 287 5.92 -0.47 -5.22
C GLY A 287 6.11 1.01 -5.53
N GLN A 288 5.02 1.80 -5.59
CA GLN A 288 5.12 3.25 -5.78
C GLN A 288 5.92 3.87 -4.64
N ALA A 289 6.94 4.66 -4.98
CA ALA A 289 7.58 5.57 -4.04
C ALA A 289 6.66 6.76 -3.77
N VAL A 290 6.47 7.08 -2.49
CA VAL A 290 5.63 8.20 -2.04
C VAL A 290 6.44 9.15 -1.17
N LYS A 291 6.08 10.42 -1.21
CA LYS A 291 6.68 11.45 -0.36
C LYS A 291 5.83 11.74 0.87
N LYS A 292 6.48 12.14 1.96
CA LYS A 292 5.80 12.65 3.15
C LYS A 292 4.83 13.76 2.77
N GLY A 293 3.58 13.66 3.22
CA GLY A 293 2.51 14.60 2.87
C GLY A 293 1.84 14.37 1.51
N GLU A 294 2.27 13.38 0.72
CA GLU A 294 1.61 13.01 -0.53
C GLU A 294 0.25 12.38 -0.26
N ILE A 295 -0.78 12.74 -1.05
CA ILE A 295 -2.10 12.13 -0.95
C ILE A 295 -2.03 10.69 -1.45
N ILE A 296 -2.33 9.73 -0.57
CA ILE A 296 -2.32 8.30 -0.90
C ILE A 296 -3.72 7.72 -1.10
N GLY A 297 -4.74 8.43 -0.64
CA GLY A 297 -6.13 8.02 -0.80
C GLY A 297 -7.08 8.86 0.02
N PHE A 298 -8.23 8.27 0.37
CA PHE A 298 -9.35 9.00 0.96
C PHE A 298 -10.04 8.19 2.06
N VAL A 299 -10.47 8.90 3.11
CA VAL A 299 -11.21 8.36 4.25
C VAL A 299 -12.45 7.62 3.76
N GLY A 300 -12.75 6.49 4.41
CA GLY A 300 -13.87 5.64 4.07
C GLY A 300 -14.59 5.06 5.27
N ASN A 301 -15.28 3.96 5.01
CA ASN A 301 -16.01 3.16 5.99
C ASN A 301 -16.07 1.70 5.49
N THR A 302 -14.95 1.18 4.99
CA THR A 302 -14.86 -0.18 4.43
C THR A 302 -14.35 -1.18 5.46
N GLY A 303 -14.59 -2.48 5.26
CA GLY A 303 -14.17 -3.50 6.23
C GLY A 303 -15.00 -3.46 7.50
N ARG A 304 -14.36 -3.75 8.63
CA ARG A 304 -15.01 -3.76 9.95
C ARG A 304 -14.93 -2.36 10.58
N SER A 305 -15.79 -1.46 10.10
CA SER A 305 -15.89 -0.07 10.53
C SER A 305 -17.34 0.29 10.87
N THR A 306 -17.54 1.13 11.89
CA THR A 306 -18.87 1.56 12.37
C THR A 306 -19.26 2.97 11.91
N GLY A 307 -18.33 3.71 11.28
CA GLY A 307 -18.54 5.08 10.81
C GLY A 307 -17.34 5.60 10.03
N ALA A 308 -17.44 6.78 9.43
CA ALA A 308 -16.36 7.32 8.60
C ALA A 308 -15.13 7.72 9.44
N HIS A 309 -14.01 7.06 9.21
CA HIS A 309 -12.73 7.33 9.88
C HIS A 309 -11.54 6.75 9.11
N LEU A 310 -10.33 7.18 9.48
CA LEU A 310 -9.08 6.53 9.13
C LEU A 310 -8.62 5.66 10.30
N HIS A 311 -8.36 4.38 10.06
CA HIS A 311 -7.56 3.57 10.99
C HIS A 311 -6.08 3.73 10.65
N PHE A 312 -5.27 4.21 11.59
CA PHE A 312 -3.86 4.45 11.36
C PHE A 312 -3.00 3.65 12.35
N GLU A 313 -2.05 2.86 11.84
CA GLU A 313 -1.06 2.19 12.67
C GLU A 313 0.35 2.67 12.36
N ILE A 314 1.19 2.67 13.40
CA ILE A 314 2.64 2.68 13.28
C ILE A 314 3.11 1.31 13.74
N ARG A 315 3.92 0.63 12.92
CA ARG A 315 4.52 -0.66 13.26
C ARG A 315 6.03 -0.53 13.28
N LEU A 316 6.63 -0.96 14.39
CA LEU A 316 8.06 -1.06 14.56
C LEU A 316 8.44 -2.55 14.58
N ARG A 317 9.28 -2.98 13.62
CA ARG A 317 9.69 -4.38 13.42
C ARG A 317 8.49 -5.33 13.31
N GLY A 318 7.44 -4.87 12.61
CA GLY A 318 6.17 -5.59 12.45
C GLY A 318 5.23 -5.55 13.65
N ILE A 319 5.63 -4.95 14.78
CA ILE A 319 4.82 -4.84 16.00
C ILE A 319 4.13 -3.48 16.03
N ALA A 320 2.81 -3.49 16.18
CA ALA A 320 2.04 -2.25 16.33
C ALA A 320 2.39 -1.53 17.64
N VAL A 321 2.66 -0.23 17.54
CA VAL A 321 2.93 0.68 18.66
C VAL A 321 1.88 1.78 18.73
N ASN A 322 1.67 2.39 19.90
CA ASN A 322 0.67 3.45 20.07
C ASN A 322 1.00 4.68 19.22
N PRO A 323 0.21 5.02 18.18
CA PRO A 323 0.52 6.14 17.29
C PRO A 323 0.51 7.51 17.97
N GLU A 324 -0.31 7.68 19.01
CA GLU A 324 -0.49 8.95 19.74
C GLU A 324 0.77 9.35 20.53
N LEU A 325 1.76 8.45 20.69
CA LEU A 325 3.06 8.75 21.31
C LEU A 325 4.03 9.49 20.36
N TYR A 326 3.75 9.44 19.05
CA TYR A 326 4.60 9.95 17.98
C TYR A 326 3.95 11.07 17.18
N VAL A 327 2.64 11.01 17.01
CA VAL A 327 1.87 11.91 16.15
C VAL A 327 0.71 12.52 16.92
N LYS A 328 0.53 13.84 16.80
CA LYS A 328 -0.64 14.55 17.34
C LYS A 328 -1.68 14.76 16.23
N PHE A 329 -2.88 14.22 16.41
CA PHE A 329 -3.94 14.27 15.38
C PHE A 329 -4.85 15.52 15.47
N ASN A 330 -4.87 16.18 16.63
CA ASN A 330 -5.67 17.37 16.90
C ASN A 330 -4.95 18.67 16.56
#